data_AF-N9MUP0-F1
#
_entry.id   AF-N9MUP0-F1
#
_cell.length_a   1.000
_cell.length_b   1.000
_cell.length_c   1.000
_cell.angle_alpha   90.00
_cell.angle_beta   90.00
_cell.angle_gamma   90.00
#
_symmetry.space_group_name_H-M   'P 1'
#
loop_
_entity.id
_entity.type
_entity.pdbx_description
1 polymer ?
#
loop_
_entity_poly.entity_id
_entity_poly.type
_entity_poly.pdbx_seq_one_letter_code
_entity_poly.pdbx_strand_id
1 'polypeptide(L)'
;MQYDLTHQAGVIKAVDGFVDWVLNLELNQSSFIIHLCSLIPAFQIFDQDDIEYSASIQAFKDMTQVIEAVRGTLCIEDYLLQLSPIEVLKLVRRLKDHRSLILDEIRLFRQQESDNQISFLTYVQQMIHDHYQVNRTGFVGDSIF
;
A
#
# COMPACT_ATOMS: atom_id res chain seq x y z
N MET A 1 1.98 -4.75 17.36
CA MET A 1 1.98 -5.52 16.10
C MET A 1 3.24 -6.38 16.06
N GLN A 2 3.15 -7.63 15.63
CA GLN A 2 4.32 -8.48 15.35
C GLN A 2 4.55 -8.47 13.84
N TYR A 3 5.71 -8.00 13.40
CA TYR A 3 6.04 -7.86 11.99
C TYR A 3 6.85 -9.04 11.49
N ASP A 4 6.55 -9.51 10.28
CA ASP A 4 7.48 -10.33 9.52
C ASP A 4 8.36 -9.42 8.68
N LEU A 5 9.59 -9.19 9.15
CA LEU A 5 10.56 -8.29 8.52
C LEU A 5 11.65 -9.06 7.76
N THR A 6 11.45 -10.36 7.53
CA THR A 6 12.46 -11.23 6.90
C THR A 6 12.53 -11.10 5.38
N HIS A 7 11.48 -10.57 4.76
CA HIS A 7 11.38 -10.41 3.31
C HIS A 7 10.66 -9.11 2.93
N GLN A 8 10.96 -8.61 1.73
CA GLN A 8 10.45 -7.32 1.22
C GLN A 8 8.92 -7.18 1.36
N ALA A 9 8.14 -8.18 0.91
CA ALA A 9 6.68 -8.11 0.99
C ALA A 9 6.14 -7.98 2.44
N GLY A 10 6.84 -8.57 3.42
CA GLY A 10 6.48 -8.50 4.83
C GLY A 10 6.74 -7.12 5.40
N VAL A 11 7.87 -6.52 5.03
CA VAL A 11 8.22 -5.14 5.38
C VAL A 11 7.24 -4.14 4.76
N ILE A 12 6.92 -4.25 3.48
CA ILE A 12 5.96 -3.35 2.81
C ILE A 12 4.59 -3.44 3.49
N LYS A 13 4.10 -4.66 3.78
CA LYS A 13 2.84 -4.85 4.50
C LYS A 13 2.88 -4.28 5.93
N ALA A 14 4.01 -4.41 6.61
CA ALA A 14 4.20 -3.87 7.95
C ALA A 14 4.19 -2.34 7.97
N VAL A 15 4.81 -1.70 6.97
CA VAL A 15 4.79 -0.25 6.78
C VAL A 15 3.38 0.24 6.48
N ASP A 16 2.67 -0.40 5.54
CA ASP A 16 1.30 -0.02 5.20
C ASP A 16 0.36 -0.11 6.42
N GLY A 17 0.44 -1.22 7.17
CA GLY A 17 -0.32 -1.39 8.41
C GLY A 17 0.05 -0.40 9.51
N PHE A 18 1.32 0.03 9.58
CA PHE A 18 1.75 1.08 10.50
C PHE A 18 1.16 2.44 10.12
N VAL A 19 1.19 2.81 8.83
CA VAL A 19 0.61 4.07 8.34
C VAL A 19 -0.90 4.09 8.62
N ASP A 20 -1.61 3.01 8.31
CA ASP A 20 -3.04 2.88 8.62
C ASP A 20 -3.33 3.04 10.13
N TRP A 21 -2.51 2.41 10.98
CA TRP A 21 -2.60 2.54 12.44
C TRP A 21 -2.44 4.01 12.89
N VAL A 22 -1.45 4.74 12.37
CA VAL A 22 -1.22 6.17 12.71
C VAL A 22 -2.37 7.06 12.24
N LEU A 23 -2.98 6.74 11.10
CA LEU A 23 -4.07 7.53 10.51
C LEU A 23 -5.40 7.36 11.26
N ASN A 24 -5.64 6.19 11.86
CA ASN A 24 -6.96 5.81 12.37
C ASN A 24 -7.06 5.68 13.89
N LEU A 25 -5.96 5.63 14.64
CA LEU A 25 -5.99 5.40 16.08
C LEU A 25 -5.40 6.58 16.89
N GLU A 26 -5.77 6.62 18.17
CA GLU A 26 -5.17 7.56 19.13
C GLU A 26 -3.70 7.18 19.40
N LEU A 27 -2.83 8.18 19.32
CA LEU A 27 -1.39 7.97 19.31
C LEU A 27 -0.86 7.65 20.72
N ASN A 28 -0.28 6.47 20.88
CA ASN A 28 0.67 6.20 21.96
C ASN A 28 2.10 6.51 21.46
N GLN A 29 2.73 7.53 22.04
CA GLN A 29 4.07 8.00 21.61
C GLN A 29 5.14 6.93 21.74
N SER A 30 5.15 6.17 22.84
CA SER A 30 6.10 5.09 23.05
C SER A 30 5.93 3.98 22.01
N SER A 31 4.68 3.58 21.72
CA SER A 31 4.39 2.60 20.68
C SER A 31 4.79 3.09 19.30
N PHE A 32 4.55 4.36 18.98
CA PHE A 32 4.95 4.98 17.72
C PHE A 32 6.47 4.89 17.52
N ILE A 33 7.25 5.28 18.53
CA ILE A 33 8.72 5.21 18.49
C ILE A 33 9.21 3.77 18.34
N ILE A 34 8.68 2.82 19.13
CA ILE A 34 9.06 1.41 19.06
C ILE A 34 8.86 0.85 17.64
N HIS A 35 7.74 1.20 17.00
CA HIS A 35 7.46 0.77 15.64
C HIS A 35 8.45 1.39 14.64
N LEU A 36 8.77 2.68 14.75
CA LEU A 36 9.75 3.32 13.88
C LEU A 36 11.16 2.72 14.01
N CYS A 37 11.61 2.40 15.23
CA CYS A 37 12.91 1.77 15.46
C CYS A 37 13.05 0.43 14.73
N SER A 38 11.94 -0.29 14.55
CA SER A 38 11.94 -1.57 13.84
C SER A 38 11.75 -1.39 12.32
N LEU A 39 10.83 -0.51 11.92
CA LEU A 39 10.41 -0.39 10.53
C LEU A 39 11.39 0.38 9.67
N ILE A 40 12.04 1.43 10.19
CA ILE A 40 12.96 2.26 9.38
C ILE A 40 14.16 1.42 8.89
N PRO A 41 14.92 0.71 9.76
CA PRO A 41 16.00 -0.15 9.29
C PRO A 41 15.52 -1.24 8.34
N ALA A 42 14.39 -1.88 8.65
CA ALA A 42 13.86 -2.96 7.83
C ALA A 42 13.46 -2.45 6.43
N PHE A 43 12.84 -1.28 6.34
CA PHE A 43 12.47 -0.66 5.07
C PHE A 43 13.71 -0.27 4.26
N GLN A 44 14.71 0.36 4.89
CA GLN A 44 15.94 0.78 4.21
C GLN A 44 16.74 -0.37 3.57
N ILE A 45 16.65 -1.60 4.10
CA ILE A 45 17.29 -2.79 3.50
C ILE A 45 16.69 -3.12 2.13
N PHE A 46 15.40 -2.83 1.93
CA PHE A 46 14.65 -3.20 0.73
C PHE A 46 14.23 -2.02 -0.14
N ASP A 47 14.43 -0.78 0.32
CA ASP A 47 14.12 0.42 -0.45
C ASP A 47 14.96 0.47 -1.73
N GLN A 48 14.31 0.77 -2.85
CA GLN A 48 14.94 0.93 -4.16
C GLN A 48 14.41 2.23 -4.76
N ASP A 49 15.33 3.06 -5.27
CA ASP A 49 14.98 4.38 -5.79
C ASP A 49 14.13 4.33 -7.09
N ASP A 50 14.17 3.21 -7.81
CA ASP A 50 13.46 3.01 -9.08
C ASP A 50 12.05 2.41 -8.93
N ILE A 51 11.57 2.18 -7.69
CA ILE A 51 10.24 1.64 -7.44
C ILE A 51 9.25 2.77 -7.15
N GLU A 52 8.17 2.81 -7.94
CA GLU A 52 6.99 3.61 -7.62
C GLU A 52 6.18 2.91 -6.53
N TYR A 53 6.16 3.51 -5.35
CA TYR A 53 5.44 2.99 -4.19
C TYR A 53 4.04 3.59 -4.08
N SER A 54 3.13 2.89 -3.39
CA SER A 54 1.82 3.45 -3.04
C SER A 54 1.98 4.67 -2.13
N ALA A 55 0.98 5.54 -2.08
CA ALA A 55 0.99 6.76 -1.28
C ALA A 55 1.26 6.49 0.21
N SER A 56 0.79 5.36 0.75
CA SER A 56 1.08 4.94 2.14
C SER A 56 2.58 4.75 2.35
N ILE A 57 3.22 3.98 1.47
CA ILE A 57 4.64 3.66 1.57
C ILE A 57 5.49 4.90 1.26
N GLN A 58 5.05 5.72 0.30
CA GLN A 58 5.71 6.99 -0.01
C GLN A 58 5.67 7.94 1.18
N ALA A 59 4.55 8.06 1.89
CA ALA A 59 4.44 8.87 3.10
C ALA A 59 5.43 8.43 4.20
N PHE A 60 5.61 7.12 4.35
CA PHE A 60 6.60 6.56 5.27
C PHE A 60 8.04 6.83 4.81
N LYS A 61 8.33 6.68 3.52
CA LYS A 61 9.64 6.97 2.92
C LYS A 61 10.01 8.45 3.13
N ASP A 62 9.10 9.37 2.84
CA ASP A 62 9.31 10.81 3.01
C ASP A 62 9.59 11.19 4.47
N MET A 63 8.83 10.61 5.41
CA MET A 63 9.08 10.80 6.84
C MET A 63 10.46 10.25 7.24
N THR A 64 10.83 9.09 6.73
CA THR A 64 12.14 8.48 6.99
C THR A 64 13.27 9.36 6.47
N GLN A 65 13.15 9.91 5.26
CA GLN A 65 14.14 10.84 4.70
C GLN A 65 14.30 12.11 5.55
N VAL A 66 13.20 12.64 6.11
CA VAL A 66 13.27 13.78 7.04
C VAL A 66 14.02 13.43 8.32
N ILE A 67 13.78 12.23 8.87
CA ILE A 67 14.49 11.75 10.06
C ILE A 67 15.99 11.60 9.76
N GLU A 68 16.32 10.96 8.63
CA GLU A 68 17.69 10.76 8.16
C GLU A 68 18.44 12.08 7.96
N ALA A 69 17.77 13.10 7.40
CA ALA A 69 18.37 14.42 7.19
C ALA A 69 18.68 15.17 8.50
N VAL A 70 18.00 14.85 9.60
CA VAL A 70 18.08 15.61 10.86
C VAL A 70 18.84 14.85 11.96
N ARG A 71 18.90 13.51 11.92
CA ARG A 71 19.53 12.70 12.98
C ARG A 71 21.04 12.88 13.13
N GLY A 72 21.70 13.45 12.12
CA GLY A 72 23.15 13.64 12.11
C GLY A 72 23.88 12.30 12.18
N THR A 73 24.75 12.12 13.17
CA THR A 73 25.55 10.90 13.36
C THR A 73 24.93 9.89 14.32
N LEU A 74 23.79 10.20 14.94
CA LEU A 74 23.11 9.29 15.87
C LEU A 74 22.55 8.09 15.10
N CYS A 75 22.60 6.91 15.72
CA CYS A 75 21.86 5.77 15.18
C CYS A 75 20.35 6.06 15.26
N ILE A 76 19.56 5.37 14.45
CA ILE A 76 18.12 5.65 14.34
C ILE A 76 17.40 5.50 15.69
N GLU A 77 17.75 4.47 16.46
CA GLU A 77 17.12 4.19 17.75
C GLU A 77 17.45 5.27 18.78
N ASP A 78 18.73 5.64 18.91
CA ASP A 78 19.16 6.71 19.82
C ASP A 78 18.51 8.05 19.50
N TYR A 79 18.39 8.38 18.20
CA TYR A 79 17.73 9.61 17.77
C TYR A 79 16.24 9.61 18.13
N LEU A 80 15.52 8.53 17.79
CA LEU A 80 14.08 8.43 18.01
C LEU A 80 13.72 8.44 19.50
N LEU A 81 14.55 7.85 20.36
CA LEU A 81 14.36 7.85 21.81
C LEU A 81 14.57 9.23 22.46
N GLN A 82 15.27 10.15 21.79
CA GLN A 82 15.52 11.51 22.26
C GLN A 82 14.46 12.52 21.80
N LEU A 83 13.52 12.11 20.95
CA LEU A 83 12.49 13.00 20.44
C LEU A 83 11.57 13.50 21.56
N SER A 84 11.38 14.81 21.59
CA SER A 84 10.36 15.42 22.42
C SER A 84 8.95 15.04 21.95
N PRO A 85 7.93 15.10 22.84
CA PRO A 85 6.53 14.89 22.47
C PRO A 85 6.07 15.75 21.27
N ILE A 86 6.60 16.97 21.17
CA ILE A 86 6.28 17.91 20.08
C ILE A 86 6.85 17.41 18.75
N GLU A 87 8.06 16.85 18.75
CA GLU A 87 8.69 16.30 17.55
C GLU A 87 7.99 15.03 17.09
N VAL A 88 7.60 14.15 18.01
CA VAL A 88 6.78 12.98 17.70
C VAL A 88 5.47 13.41 17.03
N LEU A 89 4.79 14.43 17.56
CA LEU A 89 3.57 14.96 16.95
C LEU A 89 3.81 15.55 15.55
N LYS A 90 4.97 16.16 15.29
CA LYS A 90 5.34 16.63 13.96
C LYS A 90 5.49 15.48 12.96
N LEU A 91 6.13 14.37 13.37
CA LEU A 91 6.26 13.18 12.52
C LEU A 91 4.90 12.57 12.19
N VAL A 92 4.03 12.46 13.19
CA VAL A 92 2.66 11.97 13.02
C VAL A 92 1.86 12.87 12.08
N ARG A 93 2.01 14.19 12.21
CA ARG A 93 1.34 15.15 11.34
C ARG A 93 1.77 14.97 9.88
N ARG A 94 3.07 14.75 9.62
CA ARG A 94 3.56 14.48 8.26
C ARG A 94 2.90 13.28 7.61
N LEU A 95 2.71 12.18 8.36
CA LEU A 95 1.95 11.03 7.86
C LEU A 95 0.48 11.39 7.60
N LYS A 96 -0.14 12.16 8.49
CA LYS A 96 -1.54 12.61 8.33
C LYS A 96 -1.74 13.60 7.17
N ASP A 97 -0.72 14.37 6.80
CA ASP A 97 -0.78 15.27 5.65
C ASP A 97 -0.90 14.50 4.32
N HIS A 98 -0.48 13.23 4.28
CA HIS A 98 -0.66 12.33 3.14
C HIS A 98 -2.04 11.66 3.08
N ARG A 99 -2.90 11.86 4.10
CA ARG A 99 -4.17 11.13 4.23
C ARG A 99 -5.08 11.29 3.01
N SER A 100 -5.16 12.49 2.43
CA SER A 100 -6.00 12.71 1.24
C SER A 100 -5.51 11.88 0.05
N LEU A 101 -4.20 11.89 -0.20
CA LEU A 101 -3.58 11.12 -1.29
C LEU A 101 -3.80 9.62 -1.12
N ILE A 102 -3.62 9.11 0.09
CA ILE A 102 -3.86 7.70 0.42
C ILE A 102 -5.32 7.32 0.18
N LEU A 103 -6.28 8.17 0.60
CA LEU A 103 -7.70 7.92 0.38
C LEU A 103 -8.09 7.98 -1.10
N ASP A 104 -7.50 8.89 -1.87
CA ASP A 104 -7.74 9.01 -3.30
C ASP A 104 -7.20 7.79 -4.04
N GLU A 105 -6.01 7.29 -3.68
CA GLU A 105 -5.45 6.06 -4.25
C GLU A 105 -6.31 4.83 -3.93
N ILE A 106 -6.76 4.68 -2.68
CA ILE A 106 -7.70 3.60 -2.29
C ILE A 106 -8.98 3.69 -3.11
N ARG A 107 -9.50 4.89 -3.34
CA ARG A 107 -10.72 5.09 -4.13
C ARG A 107 -10.50 4.71 -5.60
N LEU A 108 -9.38 5.13 -6.19
CA LEU A 108 -9.01 4.78 -7.57
C LEU A 108 -8.85 3.26 -7.71
N PHE A 109 -8.18 2.62 -6.76
CA PHE A 109 -8.00 1.16 -6.76
C PHE A 109 -9.35 0.43 -6.75
N ARG A 110 -10.27 0.82 -5.86
CA ARG A 110 -11.61 0.23 -5.79
C ARG A 110 -12.43 0.45 -7.06
N GLN A 111 -12.31 1.63 -7.67
CA GLN A 111 -12.97 1.93 -8.94
C GLN A 111 -12.45 1.01 -10.04
N GLN A 112 -11.12 0.90 -10.16
CA GLN A 112 -10.48 0.02 -11.13
C GLN A 112 -10.87 -1.45 -10.92
N GLU A 113 -10.96 -1.92 -9.67
CA GLU A 113 -11.41 -3.26 -9.36
C GLU A 113 -12.85 -3.50 -9.85
N SER A 114 -13.75 -2.55 -9.61
CA SER A 114 -15.13 -2.63 -10.08
C SER A 114 -15.22 -2.65 -11.61
N ASP A 115 -14.44 -1.80 -12.29
CA ASP A 115 -14.42 -1.72 -13.74
C ASP A 115 -13.82 -3.01 -14.36
N ASN A 116 -12.81 -3.58 -13.71
CA ASN A 116 -12.21 -4.86 -14.09
C ASN A 116 -13.21 -6.02 -13.97
N GLN A 117 -14.00 -6.05 -12.89
CA GLN A 117 -15.04 -7.07 -12.69
C GLN A 117 -16.12 -7.00 -13.77
N ILE A 118 -16.59 -5.80 -14.12
CA ILE A 118 -17.58 -5.59 -15.19
C ILE A 118 -17.03 -6.02 -16.54
N SER A 119 -15.78 -5.62 -16.83
CA SER A 119 -15.11 -5.96 -18.09
C SER A 119 -14.92 -7.47 -18.23
N PHE A 120 -14.49 -8.14 -17.16
CA PHE A 120 -14.33 -9.59 -17.13
C PHE A 120 -15.66 -10.32 -17.32
N LEU A 121 -16.72 -9.89 -16.64
CA LEU A 121 -18.06 -10.49 -16.80
C LEU A 121 -18.56 -10.33 -18.24
N THR A 122 -18.42 -9.14 -18.81
CA THR A 122 -18.81 -8.85 -20.20
C THR A 122 -18.06 -9.75 -21.18
N TYR A 123 -16.74 -9.89 -20.98
CA TYR A 123 -15.91 -10.77 -21.79
C TYR A 123 -16.36 -12.24 -21.72
N VAL A 124 -16.62 -12.76 -20.52
CA VAL A 124 -17.10 -14.14 -20.33
C VAL A 124 -18.48 -14.33 -20.99
N GLN A 125 -19.39 -13.37 -20.83
CA GLN A 125 -20.71 -13.42 -21.46
C GLN A 125 -20.61 -13.41 -23.00
N GLN A 126 -19.74 -12.59 -23.57
CA GLN A 126 -19.50 -12.56 -25.00
C GLN A 126 -18.91 -13.89 -25.50
N MET A 127 -17.92 -14.45 -24.80
CA MET A 127 -17.33 -15.75 -25.14
C MET A 127 -18.38 -16.87 -25.14
N ILE A 128 -19.26 -16.89 -24.12
CA ILE A 128 -20.38 -17.83 -24.06
C ILE A 128 -21.32 -17.62 -25.25
N HIS A 129 -21.71 -16.37 -25.52
CA HIS A 129 -22.60 -16.05 -26.64
C HIS A 129 -22.03 -16.52 -27.98
N ASP A 130 -20.78 -16.19 -28.27
CA ASP A 130 -20.10 -16.56 -29.51
C ASP A 130 -20.02 -18.08 -29.66
N HIS A 131 -19.69 -18.81 -28.58
CA HIS A 131 -19.65 -20.26 -28.59
C HIS A 131 -21.03 -20.90 -28.90
N TYR A 132 -22.11 -20.33 -28.38
CA TYR A 132 -23.46 -20.83 -28.67
C TYR A 132 -24.02 -20.36 -30.03
N GLN A 133 -23.56 -19.22 -30.57
CA GLN A 133 -23.90 -18.74 -31.92
C GLN A 133 -23.22 -19.57 -33.01
N VAL A 134 -21.95 -19.95 -32.82
CA VAL A 134 -21.23 -20.86 -33.73
C VAL A 134 -21.89 -22.25 -33.74
N ASN A 135 -22.36 -22.76 -32.60
CA ASN A 135 -23.08 -24.03 -32.54
C ASN A 135 -24.49 -24.01 -33.15
N ARG A 136 -25.12 -22.82 -33.29
CA ARG A 136 -26.41 -22.67 -33.98
C ARG A 136 -26.29 -22.61 -35.51
N THR A 137 -25.15 -22.14 -36.02
CA THR A 137 -24.90 -22.08 -37.47
C THR A 137 -24.42 -23.41 -38.06
N GLY A 138 -24.04 -24.39 -37.20
CA GLY A 138 -23.75 -25.77 -37.59
C GLY A 138 -24.96 -26.72 -37.69
N PHE A 139 -26.19 -26.24 -37.39
CA PHE A 139 -27.42 -27.06 -37.42
C PHE A 139 -28.47 -26.54 -38.42
N VAL A 140 -28.04 -25.89 -39.51
CA VAL A 140 -28.90 -25.57 -40.65
C VAL A 140 -28.26 -26.11 -41.92
N GLY A 141 -28.38 -27.41 -42.14
CA GLY A 141 -27.86 -28.05 -43.33
C GLY A 141 -27.78 -29.56 -43.23
N ASP A 142 -28.91 -30.22 -42.99
CA ASP A 142 -29.20 -31.55 -43.54
C ASP A 142 -30.71 -31.79 -43.46
N SER A 143 -31.43 -31.13 -44.37
CA SER A 143 -32.71 -31.63 -44.87
C SER A 143 -32.48 -31.95 -46.33
N ILE A 144 -32.05 -33.18 -46.59
CA ILE A 144 -31.98 -33.76 -47.92
C ILE A 144 -32.75 -35.09 -47.87
N PHE A 145 -33.93 -35.05 -48.51
CA PHE A 145 -34.92 -36.10 -48.80
C PHE A 145 -35.72 -36.73 -47.66
#